data_AF-A0A7T3T515-F1
#
_entry.id   AF-A0A7T3T515-F1
#
_cell.length_a   1.000
_cell.length_b   1.000
_cell.length_c   1.000
_cell.angle_alpha   90.00
_cell.angle_beta   90.00
_cell.angle_gamma   90.00
#
_symmetry.space_group_name_H-M   'P 1'
#
loop_
_entity.id
_entity.type
_entity.pdbx_description
1 polymer ?
#
loop_
_entity_poly.entity_id
_entity_poly.type
_entity_poly.pdbx_seq_one_letter_code
_entity_poly.pdbx_strand_id
1 'polypeptide(L)'
;MVNKKREKQTHKKQAKEAFVQIDAYMIPEPQAEMYRILREAVAEDVTDYLSKHYPVVERIRHEEEGEAIIALTEEEEEAVRIYLNPQNISLAQKARDHDRIDKFIESFVDEIQ
;
A
#
# COMPACT_ATOMS: atom_id res chain seq x y z
N MET A 1 49.52 -35.14 -5.93
CA MET A 1 48.27 -35.59 -6.60
C MET A 1 47.10 -34.87 -5.96
N VAL A 2 46.10 -34.53 -6.77
CA VAL A 2 45.15 -33.40 -6.64
C VAL A 2 44.17 -33.50 -5.46
N ASN A 3 44.11 -32.46 -4.63
CA ASN A 3 43.04 -32.25 -3.65
C ASN A 3 41.74 -31.85 -4.38
N LYS A 4 40.79 -32.77 -4.45
CA LYS A 4 39.43 -32.56 -4.97
C LYS A 4 38.66 -31.64 -4.01
N LYS A 5 38.63 -30.34 -4.27
CA LYS A 5 37.67 -29.41 -3.66
C LYS A 5 36.27 -29.81 -4.15
N ARG A 6 35.44 -30.32 -3.24
CA ARG A 6 34.00 -30.49 -3.46
C ARG A 6 33.35 -29.11 -3.51
N GLU A 7 33.15 -28.59 -4.71
CA GLU A 7 32.27 -27.45 -4.94
C GLU A 7 30.83 -27.89 -4.64
N LYS A 8 30.32 -27.48 -3.47
CA LYS A 8 28.88 -27.54 -3.17
C LYS A 8 28.20 -26.51 -4.07
N GLN A 9 27.86 -26.92 -5.29
CA GLN A 9 26.93 -26.21 -6.15
C GLN A 9 25.56 -26.19 -5.46
N THR A 10 25.32 -25.14 -4.70
CA THR A 10 23.98 -24.78 -4.24
C THR A 10 23.25 -24.23 -5.44
N HIS A 11 22.64 -25.12 -6.22
CA HIS A 11 21.55 -24.75 -7.11
C HIS A 11 20.38 -24.24 -6.25
N LYS A 12 20.42 -22.95 -5.87
CA LYS A 12 19.19 -22.23 -5.56
C LYS A 12 18.38 -22.27 -6.85
N LYS A 13 17.46 -23.23 -6.94
CA LYS A 13 16.31 -23.15 -7.85
C LYS A 13 15.68 -21.79 -7.55
N GLN A 14 15.89 -20.81 -8.42
CA GLN A 14 15.01 -19.66 -8.50
C GLN A 14 13.64 -20.23 -8.83
N ALA A 15 12.83 -20.48 -7.81
CA ALA A 15 11.40 -20.65 -8.00
C ALA A 15 10.97 -19.38 -8.74
N LYS A 16 10.40 -19.53 -9.95
CA LYS A 16 9.74 -18.41 -10.61
C LYS A 16 8.64 -17.97 -9.64
N GLU A 17 8.84 -16.84 -8.99
CA GLU A 17 7.83 -16.28 -8.09
C GLU A 17 6.58 -16.04 -8.93
N ALA A 18 5.46 -16.64 -8.53
CA ALA A 18 4.18 -16.40 -9.16
C ALA A 18 3.64 -15.04 -8.66
N PHE A 19 3.06 -14.27 -9.57
CA PHE A 19 2.49 -12.96 -9.28
C PHE A 19 1.03 -12.94 -9.71
N VAL A 20 0.23 -12.19 -8.96
CA VAL A 20 -1.17 -11.91 -9.24
C VAL A 20 -1.32 -10.41 -9.41
N GLN A 21 -2.02 -9.99 -10.47
CA GLN A 21 -2.39 -8.60 -10.63
C GLN A 21 -3.52 -8.26 -9.65
N ILE A 22 -3.30 -7.24 -8.83
CA ILE A 22 -4.31 -6.62 -7.98
C ILE A 22 -4.30 -5.15 -8.35
N ASP A 23 -5.38 -4.71 -9.02
CA ASP A 23 -5.51 -3.34 -9.51
C ASP A 23 -4.37 -3.01 -10.50
N ALA A 24 -3.67 -1.88 -10.34
CA ALA A 24 -2.50 -1.52 -11.14
C ALA A 24 -1.19 -2.26 -10.75
N TYR A 25 -1.21 -3.15 -9.74
CA TYR A 25 0.01 -3.69 -9.12
C TYR A 25 0.17 -5.21 -9.29
N MET A 26 1.40 -5.65 -9.56
CA MET A 26 1.78 -7.06 -9.58
C MET A 26 2.28 -7.48 -8.19
N ILE A 27 1.51 -8.30 -7.49
CA ILE A 27 1.79 -8.73 -6.11
C ILE A 27 2.22 -10.19 -6.11
N PRO A 28 3.28 -10.59 -5.37
CA PRO A 28 3.61 -12.00 -5.19
C PRO A 28 2.40 -12.79 -4.70
N GLU A 29 2.06 -13.90 -5.35
CA GLU A 29 0.87 -14.69 -5.04
C GLU A 29 0.74 -15.06 -3.56
N PRO A 30 1.82 -15.44 -2.82
CA PRO A 30 1.72 -15.74 -1.39
C PRO A 30 1.33 -14.53 -0.52
N GLN A 31 1.49 -13.31 -1.02
CA GLN A 31 1.21 -12.07 -0.30
C GLN A 31 -0.11 -11.42 -0.78
N ALA A 32 -0.70 -11.90 -1.86
CA ALA A 32 -1.85 -11.30 -2.53
C ALA A 32 -3.08 -11.19 -1.62
N GLU A 33 -3.38 -12.23 -0.86
CA GLU A 33 -4.52 -12.24 0.07
C GLU A 33 -4.31 -11.25 1.23
N MET A 34 -3.12 -11.30 1.86
CA MET A 34 -2.77 -10.36 2.93
C MET A 34 -2.82 -8.92 2.45
N TYR A 35 -2.29 -8.62 1.26
CA TYR A 35 -2.35 -7.28 0.68
C TYR A 35 -3.79 -6.79 0.51
N ARG A 36 -4.74 -7.63 0.07
CA ARG A 36 -6.16 -7.25 -0.06
C ARG A 36 -6.78 -6.91 1.30
N ILE A 37 -6.52 -7.72 2.32
CA ILE A 37 -7.05 -7.51 3.67
C ILE A 37 -6.51 -6.20 4.24
N LEU A 38 -5.18 -6.00 4.17
CA LEU A 38 -4.53 -4.79 4.68
C LEU A 38 -4.98 -3.56 3.92
N ARG A 39 -5.15 -3.66 2.60
CA ARG A 39 -5.65 -2.57 1.76
C ARG A 39 -7.05 -2.12 2.18
N GLU A 40 -7.94 -3.06 2.46
CA GLU A 40 -9.30 -2.72 2.91
C GLU A 40 -9.29 -2.09 4.30
N ALA A 41 -8.57 -2.69 5.25
CA ALA A 41 -8.46 -2.14 6.59
C ALA A 41 -7.88 -0.71 6.57
N VAL A 42 -6.79 -0.49 5.82
CA VAL A 42 -6.20 0.84 5.66
C VAL A 42 -7.18 1.81 5.00
N ALA A 43 -7.95 1.36 4.01
CA ALA A 43 -8.96 2.20 3.39
C ALA A 43 -10.04 2.67 4.38
N GLU A 44 -10.51 1.78 5.25
CA GLU A 44 -11.47 2.11 6.32
C GLU A 44 -10.87 3.14 7.29
N ASP A 45 -9.69 2.88 7.85
CA ASP A 45 -9.03 3.80 8.79
C ASP A 45 -8.79 5.19 8.19
N VAL A 46 -8.33 5.24 6.93
CA VAL A 46 -8.06 6.50 6.23
C VAL A 46 -9.37 7.26 5.99
N THR A 47 -10.42 6.58 5.56
CA THR A 47 -11.74 7.19 5.32
C THR A 47 -12.31 7.74 6.63
N ASP A 48 -12.27 6.96 7.70
CA ASP A 48 -12.77 7.35 9.02
C ASP A 48 -12.03 8.55 9.60
N TYR A 49 -10.71 8.62 9.40
CA TYR A 49 -9.94 9.77 9.81
C TYR A 49 -10.29 11.02 8.99
N LEU A 50 -10.22 10.93 7.66
CA LEU A 50 -10.45 12.08 6.78
C LEU A 50 -11.88 12.62 6.90
N SER A 51 -12.87 11.76 7.13
CA SER A 51 -14.28 12.16 7.29
C SER A 51 -14.54 13.01 8.53
N LYS A 52 -13.58 13.09 9.46
CA LYS A 52 -13.65 14.01 10.63
C LYS A 52 -13.19 15.42 10.28
N HIS A 53 -12.44 15.58 9.19
CA HIS A 53 -11.76 16.83 8.82
C HIS A 53 -12.27 17.43 7.52
N TYR A 54 -12.83 16.62 6.62
CA TYR A 54 -13.29 17.02 5.30
C TYR A 54 -14.76 16.68 5.08
N PRO A 55 -15.53 17.53 4.39
CA PRO A 55 -16.95 17.31 4.12
C PRO A 55 -17.21 16.12 3.19
N VAL A 56 -16.29 15.83 2.26
CA VAL A 56 -16.42 14.76 1.29
C VAL A 56 -15.14 13.94 1.26
N VAL A 57 -15.30 12.62 1.37
CA VAL A 57 -14.21 11.63 1.24
C VAL A 57 -14.69 10.53 0.31
N GLU A 58 -13.92 10.26 -0.73
CA GLU A 58 -14.28 9.29 -1.77
C GLU A 58 -13.15 8.31 -2.03
N ARG A 59 -13.53 7.06 -2.33
CA ARG A 59 -12.61 6.04 -2.82
C ARG A 59 -12.75 5.94 -4.34
N ILE A 60 -11.69 6.31 -5.04
CA ILE A 60 -11.65 6.35 -6.50
C ILE A 60 -10.72 5.23 -7.02
N ARG A 61 -10.95 4.79 -8.26
CA ARG A 61 -10.11 3.81 -8.96
C ARG A 61 -9.68 4.35 -10.31
N HIS A 62 -8.38 4.34 -10.57
CA HIS A 62 -7.77 4.64 -11.87
C HIS A 62 -7.11 3.39 -12.44
N GLU A 63 -7.21 3.18 -13.76
CA GLU A 63 -6.67 1.97 -14.40
C GLU A 63 -5.13 1.88 -14.32
N GLU A 64 -4.45 3.03 -14.39
CA GLU A 64 -2.98 3.08 -14.43
C GLU A 64 -2.34 3.29 -13.04
N GLU A 65 -3.03 4.03 -12.15
CA GLU A 65 -2.50 4.42 -10.83
C GLU A 65 -3.07 3.55 -9.69
N GLY A 66 -4.15 2.84 -9.97
CA GLY A 66 -4.91 2.04 -9.01
C GLY A 66 -5.89 2.87 -8.18
N GLU A 67 -6.26 2.35 -7.01
CA GLU A 67 -7.18 3.05 -6.10
C GLU A 67 -6.48 4.07 -5.22
N ALA A 68 -7.23 5.13 -4.92
CA ALA A 68 -6.89 6.13 -3.93
C ALA A 68 -8.12 6.50 -3.10
N ILE A 69 -7.87 7.05 -1.92
CA ILE A 69 -8.86 7.82 -1.18
C ILE A 69 -8.53 9.29 -1.37
N ILE A 70 -9.53 10.06 -1.77
CA ILE A 70 -9.46 11.52 -1.90
C ILE A 70 -10.36 12.17 -0.86
N ALA A 71 -9.95 13.34 -0.39
CA ALA A 71 -10.80 14.21 0.41
C ALA A 71 -10.90 15.60 -0.23
N LEU A 72 -12.10 16.15 -0.24
CA LEU A 72 -12.39 17.45 -0.86
C LEU A 72 -12.66 18.52 0.20
N THR A 73 -12.33 19.77 -0.10
CA THR A 73 -12.73 20.93 0.69
C THR A 73 -14.22 21.26 0.49
N GLU A 74 -14.73 22.23 1.25
CA GLU A 74 -16.09 22.80 1.05
C GLU A 74 -16.28 23.41 -0.35
N GLU A 75 -15.19 23.75 -1.05
CA GLU A 75 -15.20 24.31 -2.41
C GLU A 75 -15.11 23.19 -3.48
N GLU A 76 -15.25 21.93 -3.08
CA GLU A 76 -15.11 20.73 -3.92
C GLU A 76 -13.71 20.57 -4.54
N GLU A 77 -12.69 21.20 -3.96
CA GLU A 77 -11.30 21.07 -4.39
C GLU A 77 -10.60 19.91 -3.67
N GLU A 78 -9.78 19.14 -4.38
CA GLU A 78 -9.02 18.02 -3.78
C GLU A 78 -7.96 18.55 -2.81
N ALA A 79 -8.15 18.27 -1.53
CA ALA A 79 -7.22 18.66 -0.47
C ALA A 79 -6.20 17.58 -0.15
N VAL A 80 -6.59 16.30 -0.28
CA VAL A 80 -5.77 15.14 0.09
C VAL A 80 -6.02 14.02 -0.88
N ARG A 81 -4.95 13.31 -1.28
CA ARG A 81 -5.02 12.06 -2.03
C ARG A 81 -4.04 11.04 -1.47
N ILE A 82 -4.55 9.87 -1.11
CA ILE A 82 -3.75 8.76 -0.58
C ILE A 82 -3.98 7.52 -1.45
N TYR A 83 -2.96 7.15 -2.23
CA TYR A 83 -2.99 5.92 -3.03
C TYR A 83 -2.91 4.68 -2.14
N LEU A 84 -3.75 3.68 -2.43
CA LEU A 84 -3.77 2.38 -1.75
C LEU A 84 -2.77 1.39 -2.37
N ASN A 85 -1.59 1.89 -2.73
CA ASN A 85 -0.53 1.12 -3.37
C ASN A 85 0.26 0.28 -2.35
N PRO A 86 1.02 -0.75 -2.78
CA PRO A 86 1.73 -1.65 -1.87
C PRO A 86 2.68 -0.96 -0.88
N GLN A 87 3.32 0.13 -1.31
CA GLN A 87 4.23 0.89 -0.45
C GLN A 87 3.47 1.61 0.66
N ASN A 88 2.40 2.32 0.32
CA ASN A 88 1.55 3.03 1.26
C ASN A 88 0.84 2.07 2.21
N ILE A 89 0.35 0.92 1.74
CA ILE A 89 -0.23 -0.11 2.61
C ILE A 89 0.82 -0.64 3.60
N SER A 90 2.07 -0.84 3.17
CA SER A 90 3.14 -1.26 4.08
C SER A 90 3.47 -0.21 5.14
N LEU A 91 3.49 1.08 4.76
CA LEU A 91 3.74 2.19 5.69
C LEU A 91 2.57 2.39 6.65
N ALA A 92 1.35 2.39 6.14
CA ALA A 92 0.13 2.47 6.93
C ALA A 92 0.04 1.33 7.93
N GLN A 93 0.33 0.08 7.52
CA GLN A 93 0.31 -1.05 8.45
C GLN A 93 1.31 -0.87 9.60
N LYS A 94 2.55 -0.42 9.31
CA LYS A 94 3.52 -0.13 10.37
C LYS A 94 3.03 0.97 11.30
N ALA A 95 2.35 1.99 10.75
CA ALA A 95 1.77 3.06 11.54
C ALA A 95 0.65 2.53 12.44
N ARG A 96 -0.25 1.68 11.92
CA ARG A 96 -1.31 0.99 12.69
C ARG A 96 -0.74 0.13 13.81
N ASP A 97 0.30 -0.66 13.53
CA ASP A 97 0.97 -1.52 14.53
C ASP A 97 1.57 -0.71 15.70
N HIS A 98 1.73 0.60 15.53
CA HIS A 98 2.25 1.54 16.51
C HIS A 98 1.22 2.58 16.98
N ASP A 99 -0.08 2.37 16.71
CA ASP A 99 -1.18 3.30 17.04
C ASP A 99 -0.94 4.73 16.53
N ARG A 100 -0.34 4.85 15.34
CA ARG A 100 0.10 6.12 14.72
C ARG A 100 -0.44 6.31 13.29
N ILE A 101 -1.59 5.72 12.99
CA ILE A 101 -2.21 5.81 11.66
C ILE A 101 -2.57 7.25 11.30
N ASP A 102 -2.97 8.05 12.28
CA ASP A 102 -3.15 9.50 12.17
C ASP A 102 -1.91 10.19 11.61
N LYS A 103 -0.72 9.88 12.14
CA LYS A 103 0.55 10.47 11.68
C LYS A 103 0.90 10.09 10.24
N PHE A 104 0.54 8.86 9.82
CA PHE A 104 0.69 8.45 8.43
C PHE A 104 -0.25 9.26 7.52
N ILE A 105 -1.48 9.54 7.96
CA ILE A 105 -2.44 10.29 7.14
C ILE A 105 -2.05 11.77 7.09
N GLU A 106 -1.67 12.37 8.22
CA GLU A 106 -1.22 13.76 8.33
C GLU A 106 -0.03 14.05 7.39
N SER A 107 0.86 13.09 7.15
CA SER A 107 2.00 13.32 6.25
C SER A 107 1.60 13.61 4.80
N PHE A 108 0.39 13.22 4.37
CA PHE A 108 -0.13 13.55 3.03
C PHE A 108 -0.87 14.90 3.00
N VAL A 109 -1.33 15.38 4.15
CA VAL A 109 -1.98 16.68 4.27
C VAL A 109 -0.95 17.80 4.16
N ASP A 110 0.21 17.61 4.79
CA ASP A 110 1.30 18.60 4.80
C ASP A 110 2.03 18.72 3.45
N GLU A 111 1.95 17.71 2.57
CA GLU A 111 2.60 17.73 1.25
C GLU A 111 1.89 18.64 0.22
N ILE A 112 0.64 19.07 0.50
CA ILE A 112 -0.21 19.84 -0.43
C ILE A 112 -0.31 21.33 -0.03
N GLN A 113 0.29 21.75 1.10
CA GLN A 113 0.36 23.15 1.56
C GLN A 113 1.68 23.84 1.20
#